data_AF-A0A377V7F3-F1
#
_entry.id   AF-A0A377V7F3-F1
#
_cell.length_a   1.000
_cell.length_b   1.000
_cell.length_c   1.000
_cell.angle_alpha   90.00
_cell.angle_beta   90.00
_cell.angle_gamma   90.00
#
_symmetry.space_group_name_H-M   'P 1'
#
loop_
_entity.id
_entity.type
_entity.pdbx_description
1 polymer ?
#
loop_
_entity_poly.entity_id
_entity_poly.type
_entity_poly.pdbx_seq_one_letter_code
_entity_poly.pdbx_strand_id
1 'polypeptide(L)'
;MAELNPPLGTTTPEIFLDNVKRADELVNGPAGTVNDRAGEPLDTWRQMMAKNDEVRQNIIPLSKQYQTLEAAQADIANIPEGSSTYVRSPDSSALADEYMNVAGTLTATGRRMPSQAAIQAVLDYISSLIATDDADSPLLTLNDEAGFRLAAFGLNAIQSNAMTAEYDEFIDGFVFRDSVGFVIQQIGTPLLSSVDSVQPVVEQQRLVTEAFSAESDADISGFVFRDSVGFVLMNLNGEQSDQNNDGVDDISRRNAANLAAAAAARDEINTRIARPVYDYNILITDGQSLSNGTEGWAALSKDIRATLNINMLGDSVRPKNENGSTFTPLNGAEIRSARAVVQDLIAPPDGGNLMTDEAVAALPRGANNFGETVDIGAMWMWREMQLQFRGVVTDERKIVAVNCGVGGQIIEHLSKGHSWGFYNRIISAVTQIKAIADAEGKTCGVVGFFISWQ
;
A
#
# COMPACT_ATOMS: atom_id res chain seq x y z
N MET A 1 49.82 -15.47 51.60
CA MET A 1 50.94 -14.55 51.38
C MET A 1 51.94 -14.80 52.48
N ALA A 2 53.18 -15.18 52.14
CA ALA A 2 54.24 -15.30 53.13
C ALA A 2 54.47 -13.91 53.77
N GLU A 3 54.55 -13.89 55.10
CA GLU A 3 54.62 -12.66 55.88
C GLU A 3 56.00 -12.01 55.65
N LEU A 4 56.01 -10.75 55.20
CA LEU A 4 57.26 -10.01 55.02
C LEU A 4 57.89 -9.80 56.39
N ASN A 5 59.06 -10.38 56.62
CA ASN A 5 59.75 -10.24 57.90
C ASN A 5 61.06 -9.46 57.72
N PRO A 6 61.18 -8.26 58.32
CA PRO A 6 60.20 -7.51 59.10
C PRO A 6 59.10 -6.87 58.23
N PRO A 7 57.97 -6.43 58.83
CA PRO A 7 56.79 -5.98 58.09
C PRO A 7 57.04 -4.79 57.17
N LEU A 8 56.14 -4.60 56.20
CA LEU A 8 56.15 -3.43 55.32
C LEU A 8 56.08 -2.13 56.16
N GLY A 9 56.87 -1.11 55.80
CA GLY A 9 56.99 0.11 56.59
C GLY A 9 58.03 0.08 57.71
N THR A 10 58.76 -1.04 57.90
CA THR A 10 59.93 -1.08 58.81
C THR A 10 61.06 -0.21 58.24
N THR A 11 61.48 0.81 58.98
CA THR A 11 62.48 1.80 58.55
C THR A 11 63.86 1.59 59.19
N THR A 12 64.23 0.35 59.53
CA THR A 12 65.55 0.07 60.10
C THR A 12 66.64 0.17 59.00
N PRO A 13 67.84 0.70 59.32
CA PRO A 13 68.92 0.86 58.35
C PRO A 13 69.31 -0.44 57.63
N GLU A 14 69.26 -1.58 58.33
CA GLU A 14 69.61 -2.89 57.78
C GLU A 14 68.64 -3.30 56.67
N ILE A 15 67.35 -3.12 56.90
CA ILE A 15 66.30 -3.45 55.93
C ILE A 15 66.34 -2.51 54.73
N PHE A 16 66.66 -1.24 54.97
CA PHE A 16 66.88 -0.30 53.88
C PHE A 16 68.07 -0.73 53.00
N LEU A 17 69.20 -1.11 53.61
CA LEU A 17 70.38 -1.55 52.87
C LEU A 17 70.12 -2.84 52.08
N ASP A 18 69.44 -3.82 52.68
CA ASP A 18 69.10 -5.08 52.01
C ASP A 18 68.14 -4.86 50.83
N ASN A 19 67.16 -3.97 50.99
CA ASN A 19 66.28 -3.58 49.89
C ASN A 19 67.05 -2.90 48.75
N VAL A 20 68.00 -2.02 49.07
CA VAL A 20 68.82 -1.32 48.06
C VAL A 20 69.71 -2.31 47.30
N LYS A 21 70.39 -3.24 47.99
CA LYS A 21 71.21 -4.27 47.34
C LYS A 21 70.38 -5.17 46.42
N ARG A 22 69.21 -5.61 46.88
CA ARG A 22 68.31 -6.45 46.08
C ARG A 22 67.77 -5.70 44.86
N ALA A 23 67.42 -4.43 45.01
CA ALA A 23 66.99 -3.60 43.89
C ALA A 23 68.11 -3.46 42.84
N ASP A 24 69.35 -3.28 43.27
CA ASP A 24 70.51 -3.23 42.37
C ASP A 24 70.70 -4.56 41.63
N GLU A 25 70.62 -5.69 42.32
CA GLU A 25 70.71 -7.02 41.67
C GLU A 25 69.55 -7.29 40.69
N LEU A 26 68.33 -6.89 41.02
CA LEU A 26 67.16 -7.06 40.15
C LEU A 26 67.24 -6.21 38.89
N VAL A 27 67.74 -4.97 39.00
CA VAL A 27 67.77 -4.01 37.89
C VAL A 27 69.04 -4.14 37.06
N ASN A 28 70.21 -4.25 37.72
CA ASN A 28 71.52 -4.19 37.09
C ASN A 28 72.25 -5.54 37.03
N GLY A 29 71.74 -6.58 37.69
CA GLY A 29 72.33 -7.91 37.70
C GLY A 29 72.19 -8.68 36.38
N PRO A 30 72.91 -9.81 36.23
CA PRO A 30 72.78 -10.69 35.07
C PRO A 30 71.37 -11.30 34.96
N ALA A 31 71.07 -11.93 33.83
CA ALA A 31 69.80 -12.64 33.63
C ALA A 31 69.69 -13.82 34.62
N GLY A 32 68.67 -13.81 35.48
CA GLY A 32 68.49 -14.81 36.53
C GLY A 32 67.31 -14.46 37.46
N THR A 33 67.28 -15.06 38.65
CA THR A 33 66.26 -14.81 39.67
C THR A 33 66.90 -14.41 41.01
N VAL A 34 66.28 -13.46 41.72
CA VAL A 34 66.68 -13.03 43.07
C VAL A 34 65.46 -13.12 43.99
N ASN A 35 65.62 -13.76 45.16
CA ASN A 35 64.50 -13.94 46.11
C ASN A 35 64.12 -12.61 46.77
N ASP A 36 62.82 -12.38 46.92
CA ASP A 36 62.26 -11.24 47.65
C ASP A 36 62.37 -11.43 49.18
N ARG A 37 61.71 -10.54 49.95
CA ARG A 37 61.83 -10.57 51.42
C ARG A 37 60.96 -11.68 52.04
N ALA A 38 60.00 -12.19 51.30
CA ALA A 38 59.20 -13.35 51.67
C ALA A 38 59.85 -14.67 51.20
N GLY A 39 60.94 -14.60 50.42
CA GLY A 39 61.67 -15.76 49.88
C GLY A 39 61.21 -16.18 48.48
N GLU A 40 60.31 -15.42 47.85
CA GLU A 40 59.78 -15.73 46.51
C GLU A 40 60.74 -15.25 45.41
N PRO A 41 61.04 -16.07 44.41
CA PRO A 41 61.98 -15.71 43.34
C PRO A 41 61.38 -14.63 42.42
N LEU A 42 62.13 -13.55 42.17
CA LEU A 42 61.80 -12.50 41.21
C LEU A 42 62.80 -12.52 40.03
N ASP A 43 62.29 -12.42 38.81
CA ASP A 43 63.12 -12.32 37.61
C ASP A 43 63.87 -10.98 37.56
N THR A 44 65.16 -11.00 37.19
CA THR A 44 65.91 -9.77 36.92
C THR A 44 65.43 -9.09 35.64
N TRP A 45 65.69 -7.78 35.48
CA TRP A 45 65.31 -7.01 34.29
C TRP A 45 65.83 -7.64 33.00
N ARG A 46 67.07 -8.14 32.99
CA ARG A 46 67.64 -8.84 31.83
C ARG A 46 66.93 -10.16 31.50
N GLN A 47 66.47 -10.90 32.52
CA GLN A 47 65.69 -12.12 32.30
C GLN A 47 64.30 -11.81 31.72
N MET A 48 63.65 -10.75 32.21
CA MET A 48 62.37 -10.29 31.66
C MET A 48 62.51 -9.81 30.22
N MET A 49 63.61 -9.11 29.86
CA MET A 49 63.87 -8.74 28.47
C MET A 49 64.06 -9.96 27.56
N ALA A 50 64.81 -10.97 28.00
CA ALA A 50 65.02 -12.19 27.23
C ALA A 50 63.70 -12.96 26.99
N LYS A 51 62.88 -13.13 28.04
CA LYS A 51 61.55 -13.74 27.93
C LYS A 51 60.63 -12.91 27.02
N ASN A 52 60.67 -11.58 27.11
CA ASN A 52 59.88 -10.71 26.23
C ASN A 52 60.32 -10.82 24.77
N ASP A 53 61.60 -11.00 24.47
CA ASP A 53 62.07 -11.14 23.10
C ASP A 53 61.59 -12.47 22.47
N GLU A 54 61.65 -13.56 23.23
CA GLU A 54 61.07 -14.85 22.87
C GLU A 54 59.55 -14.74 22.64
N VAL A 55 58.83 -14.09 23.56
CA VAL A 55 57.40 -13.85 23.45
C VAL A 55 57.05 -12.99 22.23
N ARG A 56 57.84 -11.95 21.90
CA ARG A 56 57.61 -11.11 20.72
C ARG A 56 57.79 -11.88 19.42
N GLN A 57 58.68 -12.86 19.38
CA GLN A 57 58.84 -13.73 18.22
C GLN A 57 57.64 -14.68 18.03
N ASN A 58 56.93 -15.03 19.12
CA ASN A 58 55.85 -16.02 19.12
C ASN A 58 54.41 -15.45 19.17
N ILE A 59 54.21 -14.20 19.65
CA ILE A 59 52.87 -13.61 19.89
C ILE A 59 52.36 -12.72 18.75
N ILE A 60 53.11 -12.47 17.68
CA ILE A 60 52.46 -11.92 16.48
C ILE A 60 51.57 -13.04 15.90
N PRO A 61 50.23 -12.92 15.88
CA PRO A 61 49.27 -14.04 15.74
C PRO A 61 49.17 -14.63 14.32
N LEU A 62 50.22 -14.48 13.52
CA LEU A 62 50.37 -15.06 12.20
C LEU A 62 51.76 -15.67 12.21
N SER A 63 51.85 -17.00 12.19
CA SER A 63 53.08 -17.76 11.95
C SER A 63 54.02 -16.97 11.04
N LYS A 64 55.28 -16.82 11.46
CA LYS A 64 56.36 -16.11 10.75
C LYS A 64 56.17 -16.18 9.23
N GLN A 65 55.99 -15.04 8.56
CA GLN A 65 55.94 -15.03 7.10
C GLN A 65 57.35 -15.29 6.56
N TYR A 66 57.50 -16.30 5.72
CA TYR A 66 58.77 -16.64 5.10
C TYR A 66 58.87 -16.02 3.71
N GLN A 67 60.08 -15.64 3.29
CA GLN A 67 60.33 -15.15 1.94
C GLN A 67 60.28 -16.26 0.89
N THR A 68 60.70 -17.48 1.26
CA THR A 68 60.71 -18.62 0.35
C THR A 68 60.20 -19.88 1.06
N LEU A 69 59.72 -20.84 0.27
CA LEU A 69 59.19 -22.10 0.80
C LEU A 69 60.30 -22.93 1.46
N GLU A 70 61.52 -22.86 0.94
CA GLU A 70 62.69 -23.56 1.50
C GLU A 70 63.03 -23.04 2.89
N ALA A 71 62.95 -21.73 3.10
CA ALA A 71 63.17 -21.13 4.42
C ALA A 71 62.08 -21.54 5.42
N ALA A 72 60.84 -21.65 4.97
CA ALA A 72 59.74 -22.17 5.79
C ALA A 72 59.93 -23.65 6.12
N GLN A 73 60.36 -24.45 5.15
CA GLN A 73 60.58 -25.88 5.31
C GLN A 73 61.79 -26.20 6.21
N ALA A 74 62.81 -25.34 6.21
CA ALA A 74 63.96 -25.44 7.12
C ALA A 74 63.57 -25.16 8.58
N ASP A 75 62.51 -24.37 8.79
CA ASP A 75 62.01 -23.96 10.12
C ASP A 75 60.85 -24.85 10.60
N ILE A 76 60.68 -26.03 10.01
CA ILE A 76 59.53 -26.92 10.26
C ILE A 76 59.35 -27.31 11.73
N ALA A 77 60.45 -27.35 12.49
CA ALA A 77 60.41 -27.64 13.93
C ALA A 77 59.56 -26.62 14.71
N ASN A 78 59.44 -25.38 14.21
CA ASN A 78 58.65 -24.31 14.80
C ASN A 78 57.24 -24.19 14.20
N ILE A 79 56.87 -25.06 13.26
CA ILE A 79 55.55 -25.12 12.63
C ILE A 79 54.95 -26.46 13.00
N PRO A 80 54.11 -26.56 14.06
CA PRO A 80 53.56 -27.84 14.49
C PRO A 80 52.81 -28.56 13.38
N GLU A 81 52.80 -29.90 13.40
CA GLU A 81 52.02 -30.68 12.45
C GLU A 81 50.54 -30.27 12.48
N GLY A 82 49.93 -30.11 11.29
CA GLY A 82 48.57 -29.62 11.11
C GLY A 82 48.42 -28.09 11.17
N SER A 83 49.48 -27.35 11.49
CA SER A 83 49.46 -25.87 11.50
C SER A 83 49.80 -25.28 10.14
N SER A 84 49.29 -24.08 9.86
CA SER A 84 49.61 -23.33 8.65
C SER A 84 50.66 -22.24 8.85
N THR A 85 51.37 -21.93 7.77
CA THR A 85 52.31 -20.82 7.62
C THR A 85 52.10 -20.13 6.28
N TYR A 86 52.66 -18.93 6.12
CA TYR A 86 52.54 -18.13 4.90
C TYR A 86 53.91 -17.85 4.30
N VAL A 87 54.01 -18.02 2.97
CA VAL A 87 55.22 -17.76 2.18
C VAL A 87 54.92 -16.68 1.15
N ARG A 88 55.81 -15.72 0.92
CA ARG A 88 55.62 -14.66 -0.08
C ARG A 88 55.41 -15.25 -1.48
N SER A 89 54.42 -14.71 -2.21
CA SER A 89 54.08 -15.16 -3.57
C SER A 89 55.26 -14.88 -4.51
N PRO A 90 55.81 -15.88 -5.21
CA PRO A 90 56.96 -15.68 -6.09
C PRO A 90 56.62 -14.87 -7.35
N ASP A 91 55.37 -14.90 -7.80
CA ASP A 91 54.85 -14.26 -9.01
C ASP A 91 54.09 -12.95 -8.74
N SER A 92 54.05 -12.48 -7.48
CA SER A 92 53.27 -11.31 -7.03
C SER A 92 51.77 -11.37 -7.32
N SER A 93 51.21 -12.53 -7.66
CA SER A 93 49.76 -12.69 -7.87
C SER A 93 48.96 -12.56 -6.56
N ALA A 94 49.63 -12.81 -5.43
CA ALA A 94 49.13 -12.67 -4.08
C ALA A 94 50.17 -12.00 -3.16
N LEU A 95 49.78 -11.56 -1.97
CA LEU A 95 50.72 -11.07 -0.96
C LEU A 95 51.52 -12.22 -0.32
N ALA A 96 50.90 -13.39 -0.16
CA ALA A 96 51.48 -14.63 0.35
C ALA A 96 50.59 -15.85 0.02
N ASP A 97 51.21 -17.01 -0.16
CA ASP A 97 50.60 -18.33 -0.31
C ASP A 97 50.59 -19.06 1.04
N GLU A 98 49.50 -19.76 1.36
CA GLU A 98 49.41 -20.56 2.58
C GLU A 98 49.88 -22.00 2.35
N TYR A 99 50.68 -22.50 3.30
CA TYR A 99 51.15 -23.88 3.38
C TYR A 99 50.80 -24.49 4.73
N MET A 100 50.52 -25.79 4.76
CA MET A 100 50.26 -26.55 5.98
C MET A 100 51.38 -27.58 6.19
N ASN A 101 51.83 -27.72 7.44
CA ASN A 101 52.72 -28.81 7.79
C ASN A 101 51.93 -30.14 7.83
N VAL A 102 52.18 -31.02 6.86
CA VAL A 102 51.64 -32.37 6.80
C VAL A 102 52.77 -33.35 7.04
N ALA A 103 52.81 -33.97 8.22
CA ALA A 103 53.83 -34.95 8.61
C ALA A 103 55.28 -34.49 8.37
N GLY A 104 55.59 -33.22 8.65
CA GLY A 104 56.93 -32.64 8.49
C GLY A 104 57.22 -32.04 7.12
N THR A 105 56.25 -32.02 6.20
CA THR A 105 56.39 -31.43 4.86
C THR A 105 55.34 -30.34 4.63
N LEU A 106 55.77 -29.15 4.23
CA LEU A 106 54.89 -28.06 3.88
C LEU A 106 54.19 -28.34 2.55
N THR A 107 52.87 -28.42 2.61
CA THR A 107 52.00 -28.68 1.45
C THR A 107 51.13 -27.45 1.20
N ALA A 108 51.05 -26.99 -0.05
CA ALA A 108 50.23 -25.84 -0.42
C ALA A 108 48.74 -26.16 -0.17
N THR A 109 48.01 -25.25 0.48
CA THR A 109 46.58 -25.43 0.75
C THR A 109 45.69 -24.94 -0.40
N GLY A 110 46.26 -24.14 -1.31
CA GLY A 110 45.53 -23.42 -2.36
C GLY A 110 44.95 -22.08 -1.89
N ARG A 111 44.98 -21.78 -0.58
CA ARG A 111 44.55 -20.47 -0.06
C ARG A 111 45.68 -19.45 -0.20
N ARG A 112 45.32 -18.21 -0.55
CA ARG A 112 46.25 -17.10 -0.76
C ARG A 112 45.75 -15.83 -0.09
N MET A 113 46.66 -14.95 0.30
CA MET A 113 46.34 -13.61 0.77
C MET A 113 46.22 -12.65 -0.43
N PRO A 114 45.04 -12.05 -0.71
CA PRO A 114 44.84 -11.23 -1.90
C PRO A 114 45.68 -9.94 -1.87
N SER A 115 46.14 -9.49 -3.05
CA SER A 115 46.81 -8.20 -3.22
C SER A 115 45.81 -7.06 -3.43
N GLN A 116 46.25 -5.80 -3.24
CA GLN A 116 45.41 -4.63 -3.56
C GLN A 116 44.98 -4.64 -5.04
N ALA A 117 45.83 -5.12 -5.95
CA ALA A 117 45.51 -5.24 -7.37
C ALA A 117 44.40 -6.28 -7.63
N ALA A 118 44.40 -7.40 -6.91
CA ALA A 118 43.32 -8.39 -7.01
C ALA A 118 41.98 -7.83 -6.50
N ILE A 119 42.01 -7.06 -5.41
CA ILE A 119 40.81 -6.36 -4.90
C ILE A 119 40.35 -5.31 -5.92
N GLN A 120 41.26 -4.52 -6.49
CA GLN A 120 40.92 -3.51 -7.48
C GLN A 120 40.33 -4.13 -8.75
N ALA A 121 40.88 -5.24 -9.25
CA ALA A 121 40.32 -5.94 -10.40
C ALA A 121 38.89 -6.44 -10.16
N VAL A 122 38.58 -6.90 -8.94
CA VAL A 122 37.20 -7.27 -8.55
C VAL A 122 36.31 -6.04 -8.49
N LEU A 123 36.79 -4.92 -7.92
CA LEU A 123 36.03 -3.67 -7.85
C LEU A 123 35.77 -3.08 -9.24
N ASP A 124 36.74 -3.13 -10.14
CA ASP A 124 36.62 -2.65 -11.51
C ASP A 124 35.62 -3.50 -12.31
N TYR A 125 35.65 -4.83 -12.12
CA TYR A 125 34.68 -5.74 -12.73
C TYR A 125 33.26 -5.55 -12.20
N ILE A 126 33.09 -5.38 -10.88
CA ILE A 126 31.79 -5.02 -10.29
C ILE A 126 31.32 -3.66 -10.82
N SER A 127 32.24 -2.69 -10.92
CA SER A 127 31.93 -1.38 -11.47
C SER A 127 31.50 -1.46 -12.93
N SER A 128 32.12 -2.31 -13.76
CA SER A 128 31.70 -2.50 -15.16
C SER A 128 30.35 -3.21 -15.30
N LEU A 129 29.92 -3.98 -14.30
CA LEU A 129 28.59 -4.60 -14.27
C LEU A 129 27.49 -3.61 -13.84
N ILE A 130 27.86 -2.49 -13.24
CA ILE A 130 26.94 -1.48 -12.69
C ILE A 130 26.97 -0.19 -13.51
N ALA A 131 28.12 0.17 -14.08
CA ALA A 131 28.33 1.34 -14.92
C ALA A 131 28.03 1.00 -16.37
N THR A 132 26.76 1.07 -16.75
CA THR A 132 26.42 1.38 -18.12
C THR A 132 26.66 2.86 -18.36
N ASP A 133 26.95 3.21 -19.61
CA ASP A 133 27.13 4.58 -20.06
C ASP A 133 25.85 5.40 -19.84
N ASP A 134 25.70 6.01 -18.67
CA ASP A 134 24.60 6.91 -18.34
C ASP A 134 24.82 8.31 -18.94
N ALA A 135 25.76 8.47 -19.89
CA ALA A 135 26.00 9.75 -20.57
C ALA A 135 24.72 10.36 -21.17
N ASP A 136 23.77 9.50 -21.59
CA ASP A 136 22.49 9.90 -22.15
C ASP A 136 21.32 9.89 -21.15
N SER A 137 21.58 9.66 -19.85
CA SER A 137 20.57 9.65 -18.77
C SER A 137 19.33 8.80 -19.11
N PRO A 138 19.37 7.47 -18.93
CA PRO A 138 18.29 6.60 -19.35
C PRO A 138 16.96 6.98 -18.68
N LEU A 139 15.87 6.95 -19.45
CA LEU A 139 14.51 7.26 -18.98
C LEU A 139 14.00 6.20 -17.99
N LEU A 140 14.38 4.94 -18.18
CA LEU A 140 14.01 3.83 -17.31
C LEU A 140 15.18 2.84 -17.21
N THR A 141 15.44 2.36 -16.01
CA THR A 141 16.36 1.25 -15.76
C THR A 141 15.62 0.10 -15.10
N LEU A 142 15.89 -1.12 -15.57
CA LEU A 142 15.40 -2.35 -14.96
C LEU A 142 16.59 -3.03 -14.28
N ASN A 143 16.49 -3.22 -12.97
CA ASN A 143 17.52 -3.88 -12.18
C ASN A 143 16.94 -5.16 -11.55
N ASP A 144 17.79 -6.14 -11.27
CA ASP A 144 17.42 -7.29 -10.44
C ASP A 144 17.35 -6.90 -8.95
N GLU A 145 16.95 -7.85 -8.10
CA GLU A 145 16.83 -7.64 -6.64
C GLU A 145 18.17 -7.31 -5.97
N ALA A 146 19.28 -7.73 -6.58
CA ALA A 146 20.63 -7.44 -6.10
C ALA A 146 21.17 -6.09 -6.61
N GLY A 147 20.40 -5.36 -7.43
CA GLY A 147 20.76 -4.06 -7.97
C GLY A 147 21.59 -4.11 -9.26
N PHE A 148 21.76 -5.28 -9.88
CA PHE A 148 22.41 -5.39 -11.20
C PHE A 148 21.46 -4.97 -12.30
N ARG A 149 21.95 -4.19 -13.27
CA ARG A 149 21.15 -3.70 -14.39
C ARG A 149 20.89 -4.81 -15.42
N LEU A 150 19.62 -5.04 -15.71
CA LEU A 150 19.13 -5.98 -16.73
C LEU A 150 18.93 -5.28 -18.07
N ALA A 151 18.35 -4.09 -18.05
CA ALA A 151 18.14 -3.26 -19.23
C ALA A 151 18.04 -1.77 -18.88
N ALA A 152 18.32 -0.90 -19.85
CA ALA A 152 18.10 0.52 -19.81
C ALA A 152 17.32 0.96 -21.07
N PHE A 153 16.39 1.88 -20.89
CA PHE A 153 15.64 2.51 -21.97
C PHE A 153 16.01 3.99 -21.96
N GLY A 154 16.85 4.39 -22.90
CA GLY A 154 17.19 5.79 -23.17
C GLY A 154 16.33 6.38 -24.27
N LEU A 155 16.56 7.66 -24.55
CA LEU A 155 15.86 8.39 -25.62
C LEU A 155 16.12 7.80 -27.00
N ASN A 156 17.35 7.38 -27.24
CA ASN A 156 17.83 6.97 -28.56
C ASN A 156 18.16 5.48 -28.63
N ALA A 157 18.22 4.79 -27.49
CA ALA A 157 18.68 3.41 -27.42
C ALA A 157 17.97 2.63 -26.29
N ILE A 158 17.72 1.35 -26.55
CA ILE A 158 17.36 0.33 -25.57
C ILE A 158 18.57 -0.57 -25.42
N GLN A 159 19.12 -0.66 -24.22
CA GLN A 159 20.36 -1.38 -23.96
C GLN A 159 20.12 -2.48 -22.95
N SER A 160 20.74 -3.62 -23.18
CA SER A 160 20.86 -4.73 -22.24
C SER A 160 22.25 -5.32 -22.39
N ASN A 161 22.66 -6.18 -21.45
CA ASN A 161 23.96 -6.85 -21.54
C ASN A 161 24.11 -7.75 -22.78
N ALA A 162 22.99 -8.17 -23.39
CA ALA A 162 23.01 -9.07 -24.54
C ALA A 162 22.86 -8.32 -25.88
N MET A 163 22.08 -7.24 -25.89
CA MET A 163 21.68 -6.56 -27.10
C MET A 163 21.44 -5.07 -26.85
N THR A 164 21.76 -4.26 -27.85
CA THR A 164 21.47 -2.83 -27.93
C THR A 164 20.60 -2.57 -29.14
N ALA A 165 19.52 -1.81 -29.00
CA ALA A 165 18.63 -1.41 -30.09
C ALA A 165 18.57 0.10 -30.14
N GLU A 166 19.11 0.72 -31.18
CA GLU A 166 19.29 2.17 -31.26
C GLU A 166 18.96 2.72 -32.65
N TYR A 167 18.60 4.01 -32.72
CA TYR A 167 18.62 4.71 -33.98
C TYR A 167 20.05 5.17 -34.29
N ASP A 168 20.59 4.72 -35.41
CA ASP A 168 21.94 5.10 -35.85
C ASP A 168 21.82 6.10 -37.01
N GLU A 169 22.23 7.35 -36.73
CA GLU A 169 22.16 8.47 -37.66
C GLU A 169 23.07 8.31 -38.89
N PHE A 170 24.15 7.53 -38.79
CA PHE A 170 25.08 7.32 -39.90
C PHE A 170 24.51 6.37 -40.95
N ILE A 171 23.63 5.47 -40.52
CA ILE A 171 23.05 4.42 -41.35
C ILE A 171 21.53 4.58 -41.51
N ASP A 172 20.98 5.71 -41.04
CA ASP A 172 19.60 6.17 -41.20
C ASP A 172 18.57 5.06 -40.94
N GLY A 173 18.73 4.38 -39.81
CA GLY A 173 17.90 3.24 -39.44
C GLY A 173 18.00 2.82 -37.97
N PHE A 174 17.00 2.06 -37.55
CA PHE A 174 16.94 1.43 -36.24
C PHE A 174 17.64 0.08 -36.28
N VAL A 175 18.64 -0.10 -35.41
CA VAL A 175 19.64 -1.17 -35.49
C VAL A 175 19.72 -1.91 -34.18
N PHE A 176 19.62 -3.23 -34.27
CA PHE A 176 19.84 -4.14 -33.17
C PHE A 176 21.26 -4.69 -33.27
N ARG A 177 22.06 -4.47 -32.23
CA ARG A 177 23.42 -4.97 -32.08
C ARG A 177 23.46 -6.02 -30.97
N ASP A 178 24.34 -7.01 -31.09
CA ASP A 178 24.68 -7.89 -29.97
C ASP A 178 25.64 -7.20 -28.98
N SER A 179 26.01 -7.92 -27.93
CA SER A 179 26.90 -7.43 -26.86
C SER A 179 28.32 -7.10 -27.31
N VAL A 180 28.73 -7.50 -28.51
CA VAL A 180 30.04 -7.21 -29.09
C VAL A 180 29.95 -6.24 -30.28
N GLY A 181 28.76 -5.69 -30.56
CA GLY A 181 28.52 -4.64 -31.55
C GLY A 181 28.11 -5.12 -32.95
N PHE A 182 27.92 -6.43 -33.17
CA PHE A 182 27.46 -6.95 -34.47
C PHE A 182 25.99 -6.65 -34.70
N VAL A 183 25.65 -6.20 -35.91
CA VAL A 183 24.26 -5.93 -36.30
C VAL A 183 23.51 -7.23 -36.50
N ILE A 184 22.49 -7.47 -35.68
CA ILE A 184 21.57 -8.61 -35.78
C ILE A 184 20.42 -8.27 -36.73
N GLN A 185 19.92 -7.03 -36.69
CA GLN A 185 18.75 -6.61 -37.48
C GLN A 185 18.76 -5.09 -37.71
N GLN A 186 18.28 -4.65 -38.86
CA GLN A 186 18.15 -3.24 -39.23
C GLN A 186 16.77 -2.95 -39.83
N ILE A 187 16.18 -1.81 -39.46
CA ILE A 187 14.87 -1.31 -39.90
C ILE A 187 15.08 0.16 -40.31
N GLY A 188 15.06 0.50 -41.61
CA GLY A 188 15.33 1.88 -42.05
C GLY A 188 15.72 2.01 -43.52
N THR A 189 16.28 3.16 -43.92
CA THR A 189 16.74 3.35 -45.30
C THR A 189 18.07 2.61 -45.53
N PRO A 190 18.31 2.10 -46.76
CA PRO A 190 19.47 1.24 -47.00
C PRO A 190 20.76 2.07 -47.07
N LEU A 191 21.79 1.66 -46.32
CA LEU A 191 23.15 1.84 -46.81
C LEU A 191 23.41 0.75 -47.85
N LEU A 192 23.36 1.13 -49.13
CA LEU A 192 24.04 0.40 -50.19
C LEU A 192 25.56 0.50 -49.94
N SER A 193 26.07 -0.25 -48.96
CA SER A 193 27.48 -0.61 -48.92
C SER A 193 27.60 -2.04 -49.45
N SER A 194 28.28 -2.17 -50.57
CA SER A 194 28.48 -3.38 -51.34
C SER A 194 29.39 -4.41 -50.64
N VAL A 195 29.23 -4.63 -49.34
CA VAL A 195 30.15 -5.47 -48.57
C VAL A 195 29.39 -6.46 -47.69
N ASP A 196 29.58 -7.71 -48.07
CA ASP A 196 29.48 -8.95 -47.30
C ASP A 196 28.16 -9.74 -47.34
N SER A 197 28.18 -10.81 -48.13
CA SER A 197 27.13 -11.79 -48.36
C SER A 197 26.98 -12.82 -47.23
N VAL A 198 27.26 -12.45 -45.97
CA VAL A 198 27.31 -13.41 -44.84
C VAL A 198 26.19 -13.21 -43.82
N GLN A 199 25.42 -12.12 -43.86
CA GLN A 199 24.36 -11.91 -42.86
C GLN A 199 22.99 -11.66 -43.49
N PRO A 200 21.98 -12.50 -43.22
CA PRO A 200 20.61 -12.26 -43.67
C PRO A 200 19.99 -11.16 -42.80
N VAL A 201 20.20 -9.90 -43.19
CA VAL A 201 19.44 -8.78 -42.64
C VAL A 201 18.01 -8.91 -43.17
N VAL A 202 17.05 -9.22 -42.29
CA VAL A 202 15.63 -9.19 -42.64
C VAL A 202 15.19 -7.73 -42.64
N GLU A 203 15.21 -7.13 -43.81
CA GLU A 203 14.78 -5.76 -44.06
C GLU A 203 13.27 -5.62 -43.83
N GLN A 204 12.86 -4.87 -42.81
CA GLN A 204 11.47 -4.51 -42.60
C GLN A 204 11.37 -3.02 -42.30
N GLN A 205 10.42 -2.32 -42.93
CA GLN A 205 10.14 -0.90 -42.64
C GLN A 205 9.33 -0.73 -41.34
N ARG A 206 8.76 -1.82 -40.80
CA ARG A 206 7.91 -1.83 -39.61
C ARG A 206 8.09 -3.17 -38.89
N LEU A 207 8.19 -3.14 -37.57
CA LEU A 207 8.00 -4.34 -36.77
C LEU A 207 6.49 -4.49 -36.52
N VAL A 208 5.84 -5.33 -37.31
CA VAL A 208 4.41 -5.64 -37.17
C VAL A 208 4.27 -7.06 -36.65
N THR A 209 3.71 -7.19 -35.46
CA THR A 209 3.18 -8.47 -34.96
C THR A 209 1.66 -8.43 -35.01
N GLU A 210 0.98 -9.57 -34.84
CA GLU A 210 -0.49 -9.56 -34.72
C GLU A 210 -0.99 -8.72 -33.52
N ALA A 211 -0.13 -8.49 -32.51
CA ALA A 211 -0.49 -7.84 -31.26
C ALA A 211 -0.12 -6.34 -31.18
N PHE A 212 0.96 -5.90 -31.84
CA PHE A 212 1.43 -4.52 -31.78
C PHE A 212 2.29 -4.13 -32.98
N SER A 213 2.35 -2.81 -33.25
CA SER A 213 3.29 -2.20 -34.18
C SER A 213 4.13 -1.12 -33.49
N ALA A 214 5.43 -1.08 -33.79
CA ALA A 214 6.33 0.00 -33.43
C ALA A 214 6.82 0.71 -34.69
N GLU A 215 6.70 2.04 -34.73
CA GLU A 215 7.11 2.89 -35.86
C GLU A 215 7.81 4.14 -35.33
N SER A 216 8.88 4.58 -36.01
CA SER A 216 9.45 5.91 -35.82
C SER A 216 8.64 6.89 -36.67
N ASP A 217 8.10 7.93 -36.04
CA ASP A 217 7.27 8.95 -36.69
C ASP A 217 8.02 10.29 -36.60
N ALA A 218 8.26 10.92 -37.74
CA ALA A 218 9.00 12.18 -37.82
C ALA A 218 8.31 13.33 -37.07
N ASP A 219 7.00 13.23 -36.83
CA ASP A 219 6.22 14.21 -36.09
C ASP A 219 6.19 13.93 -34.57
N ILE A 220 6.79 12.83 -34.10
CA ILE A 220 6.78 12.40 -32.69
C ILE A 220 8.21 12.21 -32.19
N SER A 221 8.61 13.02 -31.19
CA SER A 221 9.90 12.85 -30.52
C SER A 221 9.87 11.63 -29.59
N GLY A 222 10.19 10.43 -30.08
CA GLY A 222 10.40 9.22 -29.25
C GLY A 222 9.62 7.98 -29.70
N PHE A 223 9.38 7.02 -28.79
CA PHE A 223 8.76 5.72 -29.12
C PHE A 223 7.24 5.71 -28.85
N VAL A 224 6.44 5.26 -29.83
CA VAL A 224 4.99 5.07 -29.69
C VAL A 224 4.62 3.61 -29.93
N PHE A 225 3.96 3.01 -28.94
CA PHE A 225 3.38 1.68 -29.05
C PHE A 225 1.89 1.80 -29.37
N ARG A 226 1.45 1.15 -30.46
CA ARG A 226 0.05 1.12 -30.87
C ARG A 226 -0.51 -0.30 -30.84
N ASP A 227 -1.79 -0.44 -30.52
CA ASP A 227 -2.52 -1.69 -30.71
C ASP A 227 -2.83 -1.94 -32.20
N SER A 228 -3.40 -3.11 -32.50
CA SER A 228 -3.73 -3.52 -33.88
C SER A 228 -4.79 -2.66 -34.57
N VAL A 229 -5.50 -1.79 -33.82
CA VAL A 229 -6.51 -0.86 -34.34
C VAL A 229 -6.08 0.62 -34.25
N GLY A 230 -4.83 0.88 -33.85
CA GLY A 230 -4.18 2.20 -33.88
C GLY A 230 -4.24 3.01 -32.59
N PHE A 231 -4.79 2.48 -31.49
CA PHE A 231 -4.76 3.16 -30.19
C PHE A 231 -3.35 3.18 -29.61
N VAL A 232 -2.92 4.33 -29.08
CA VAL A 232 -1.62 4.48 -28.41
C VAL A 232 -1.70 3.82 -27.03
N LEU A 233 -0.93 2.75 -26.85
CA LEU A 233 -0.77 2.01 -25.60
C LEU A 233 0.25 2.70 -24.68
N MET A 234 1.31 3.25 -25.27
CA MET A 234 2.41 3.90 -24.55
C MET A 234 3.12 4.89 -25.48
N ASN A 235 3.44 6.06 -24.95
CA ASN A 235 4.22 7.10 -25.63
C ASN A 235 5.40 7.49 -24.74
N LEU A 236 6.61 7.29 -25.23
CA LEU A 236 7.84 7.71 -24.59
C LEU A 236 8.37 8.92 -25.34
N ASN A 237 8.08 10.13 -24.86
CA ASN A 237 8.57 11.36 -25.45
C ASN A 237 9.78 11.89 -24.68
N GLY A 238 10.74 12.49 -25.40
CA GLY A 238 12.00 12.94 -24.81
C GLY A 238 11.95 14.14 -23.87
N GLU A 239 10.76 14.51 -23.41
CA GLU A 239 10.60 15.45 -22.31
C GLU A 239 10.77 14.71 -20.99
N GLN A 240 11.93 14.87 -20.36
CA GLN A 240 12.09 14.57 -18.94
C GLN A 240 11.20 15.55 -18.17
N SER A 241 9.93 15.21 -17.96
CA SER A 241 9.18 15.87 -16.91
C SER A 241 9.74 15.34 -15.60
N ASP A 242 10.24 16.22 -14.74
CA ASP A 242 10.23 15.98 -13.30
C ASP A 242 8.76 15.74 -12.93
N GLN A 243 8.30 14.49 -13.02
CA GLN A 243 7.18 14.09 -12.21
C GLN A 243 7.75 14.01 -10.80
N ASN A 244 7.89 15.18 -10.17
CA ASN A 244 7.89 15.27 -8.72
C ASN A 244 6.58 14.63 -8.30
N ASN A 245 6.64 13.33 -8.07
CA ASN A 245 5.64 12.54 -7.39
C ASN A 245 5.67 12.86 -5.88
N ASP A 246 6.09 14.08 -5.52
CA ASP A 246 5.64 14.77 -4.34
C ASP A 246 4.12 14.67 -4.42
N GLY A 247 3.53 13.77 -3.64
CA GLY A 247 2.17 13.28 -3.84
C GLY A 247 1.07 14.33 -3.96
N VAL A 248 1.35 15.63 -3.87
CA VAL A 248 0.47 16.76 -4.16
C VAL A 248 -0.15 16.69 -5.57
N ASP A 249 0.60 16.34 -6.61
CA ASP A 249 0.06 16.28 -7.99
C ASP A 249 -0.74 15.00 -8.24
N ASP A 250 -0.29 13.88 -7.67
CA ASP A 250 -1.05 12.61 -7.70
C ASP A 250 -2.31 12.70 -6.84
N ILE A 251 -2.25 13.32 -5.66
CA ILE A 251 -3.41 13.62 -4.81
C ILE A 251 -4.36 14.55 -5.55
N SER A 252 -3.87 15.60 -6.21
CA SER A 252 -4.72 16.54 -6.96
C SER A 252 -5.39 15.87 -8.15
N ARG A 253 -4.67 15.02 -8.89
CA ARG A 253 -5.21 14.24 -10.02
C ARG A 253 -6.22 13.18 -9.55
N ARG A 254 -5.91 12.45 -8.48
CA ARG A 254 -6.83 11.47 -7.86
C ARG A 254 -8.04 12.17 -7.25
N ASN A 255 -7.88 13.34 -6.65
CA ASN A 255 -8.98 14.12 -6.10
C ASN A 255 -9.88 14.66 -7.23
N ALA A 256 -9.30 15.14 -8.32
CA ALA A 256 -10.05 15.53 -9.52
C ALA A 256 -10.78 14.33 -10.14
N ALA A 257 -10.13 13.16 -10.24
CA ALA A 257 -10.74 11.93 -10.73
C ALA A 257 -11.85 11.43 -9.79
N ASN A 258 -11.66 11.50 -8.47
CA ASN A 258 -12.66 11.15 -7.47
C ASN A 258 -13.84 12.13 -7.48
N LEU A 259 -13.58 13.43 -7.67
CA LEU A 259 -14.63 14.44 -7.81
C LEU A 259 -15.41 14.24 -9.10
N ALA A 260 -14.73 13.91 -10.20
CA ALA A 260 -15.36 13.58 -11.48
C ALA A 260 -16.16 12.27 -11.41
N ALA A 261 -15.64 11.24 -10.74
CA ALA A 261 -16.34 9.98 -10.52
C ALA A 261 -17.55 10.16 -9.59
N ALA A 262 -17.42 10.96 -8.52
CA ALA A 262 -18.53 11.32 -7.65
C ALA A 262 -19.59 12.15 -8.38
N ALA A 263 -19.17 13.08 -9.25
CA ALA A 263 -20.08 13.83 -10.11
C ALA A 263 -20.78 12.90 -11.12
N ALA A 264 -20.05 11.98 -11.75
CA ALA A 264 -20.62 11.00 -12.67
C ALA A 264 -21.58 10.02 -11.98
N ALA A 265 -21.29 9.58 -10.75
CA ALA A 265 -22.18 8.74 -9.95
C ALA A 265 -23.42 9.52 -9.48
N ARG A 266 -23.28 10.82 -9.17
CA ARG A 266 -24.42 11.70 -8.89
C ARG A 266 -25.28 11.93 -10.14
N ASP A 267 -24.64 12.02 -11.31
CA ASP A 267 -25.29 12.24 -12.59
C ASP A 267 -25.79 10.92 -13.21
N GLU A 268 -25.46 9.76 -12.61
CA GLU A 268 -26.04 8.46 -12.95
C GLU A 268 -27.55 8.52 -12.64
N ILE A 269 -28.32 8.74 -13.69
CA ILE A 269 -29.77 8.80 -13.61
C ILE A 269 -30.25 7.41 -13.21
N ASN A 270 -30.72 7.26 -11.97
CA ASN A 270 -31.45 6.07 -11.55
C ASN A 270 -32.72 5.93 -12.40
N THR A 271 -32.67 5.06 -13.41
CA THR A 271 -33.78 4.74 -14.30
C THR A 271 -34.72 3.66 -13.74
N ARG A 272 -34.34 3.03 -12.62
CA ARG A 272 -35.13 1.95 -11.98
C ARG A 272 -36.29 2.48 -11.14
N ILE A 273 -36.19 3.72 -10.66
CA ILE A 273 -37.26 4.38 -9.89
C ILE A 273 -37.83 5.51 -10.74
N ALA A 274 -39.16 5.51 -10.91
CA ALA A 274 -39.83 6.57 -11.65
C ALA A 274 -39.63 7.92 -10.95
N ARG A 275 -39.21 8.93 -11.69
CA ARG A 275 -39.19 10.32 -11.20
C ARG A 275 -40.61 10.76 -10.82
N PRO A 276 -40.78 11.74 -9.90
CA PRO A 276 -42.08 12.25 -9.51
C PRO A 276 -42.75 13.10 -10.60
N VAL A 277 -43.19 12.43 -11.67
CA VAL A 277 -43.77 13.03 -12.87
C VAL A 277 -45.29 12.86 -12.95
N TYR A 278 -45.85 11.97 -12.13
CA TYR A 278 -47.29 11.68 -12.10
C TYR A 278 -48.06 12.77 -11.35
N ASP A 279 -49.37 12.82 -11.54
CA ASP A 279 -50.23 13.72 -10.75
C ASP A 279 -50.28 13.27 -9.28
N TYR A 280 -50.27 11.95 -9.04
CA TYR A 280 -50.16 11.31 -7.72
C TYR A 280 -48.87 10.50 -7.62
N ASN A 281 -47.91 11.00 -6.86
CA ASN A 281 -46.61 10.35 -6.66
C ASN A 281 -46.58 9.72 -5.27
N ILE A 282 -46.65 8.38 -5.22
CA ILE A 282 -46.72 7.63 -3.99
C ILE A 282 -45.32 7.40 -3.44
N LEU A 283 -45.14 7.74 -2.18
CA LEU A 283 -43.96 7.40 -1.40
C LEU A 283 -44.36 6.41 -0.31
N ILE A 284 -43.70 5.26 -0.31
CA ILE A 284 -44.00 4.15 0.60
C ILE A 284 -42.91 4.10 1.64
N THR A 285 -43.29 4.02 2.90
CA THR A 285 -42.38 3.69 4.00
C THR A 285 -42.73 2.30 4.50
N ASP A 286 -41.74 1.44 4.64
CA ASP A 286 -41.89 0.10 5.20
C ASP A 286 -40.74 -0.19 6.16
N GLY A 287 -40.97 -1.07 7.12
CA GLY A 287 -40.01 -1.36 8.16
C GLY A 287 -40.66 -1.71 9.49
N GLN A 288 -39.89 -1.50 10.56
CA GLN A 288 -40.26 -1.91 11.92
C GLN A 288 -40.60 -0.72 12.81
N SER A 289 -40.43 -0.81 14.14
CA SER A 289 -41.01 0.13 15.11
C SER A 289 -40.61 1.60 14.86
N LEU A 290 -39.38 1.85 14.37
CA LEU A 290 -38.94 3.20 14.02
C LEU A 290 -39.71 3.79 12.83
N SER A 291 -40.06 2.97 11.82
CA SER A 291 -40.90 3.45 10.72
C SER A 291 -42.26 3.91 11.24
N ASN A 292 -42.85 3.18 12.17
CA ASN A 292 -44.17 3.50 12.73
C ASN A 292 -44.14 4.67 13.72
N GLY A 293 -42.97 5.26 14.01
CA GLY A 293 -42.85 6.35 14.99
C GLY A 293 -43.21 5.90 16.41
N THR A 294 -42.93 4.64 16.76
CA THR A 294 -43.07 4.14 18.15
C THR A 294 -42.24 5.00 19.09
N GLU A 295 -42.83 5.41 20.22
CA GLU A 295 -42.23 6.39 21.16
C GLU A 295 -41.94 7.78 20.54
N GLY A 296 -42.40 8.04 19.30
CA GLY A 296 -42.13 9.29 18.57
C GLY A 296 -43.06 10.46 18.94
N TRP A 297 -43.75 10.40 20.07
CA TRP A 297 -44.63 11.47 20.53
C TRP A 297 -43.83 12.53 21.32
N ALA A 298 -44.24 13.80 21.35
CA ALA A 298 -45.38 14.39 20.67
C ALA A 298 -45.09 14.71 19.19
N ALA A 299 -46.14 14.77 18.36
CA ALA A 299 -46.04 15.22 16.97
C ALA A 299 -45.85 16.75 16.91
N LEU A 300 -44.79 17.22 16.25
CA LEU A 300 -44.44 18.64 16.13
C LEU A 300 -44.69 19.20 14.73
N SER A 301 -44.51 18.40 13.68
CA SER A 301 -44.68 18.81 12.28
C SER A 301 -46.15 18.83 11.82
N LYS A 302 -47.00 19.61 12.50
CA LYS A 302 -48.45 19.70 12.20
C LYS A 302 -48.77 20.65 11.05
N ASP A 303 -48.05 21.76 10.95
CA ASP A 303 -48.30 22.84 9.98
C ASP A 303 -47.37 22.75 8.76
N ILE A 304 -47.57 21.72 7.93
CA ILE A 304 -46.80 21.56 6.70
C ILE A 304 -47.28 22.61 5.68
N ARG A 305 -46.33 23.34 5.06
CA ARG A 305 -46.64 24.39 4.08
C ARG A 305 -47.44 23.81 2.91
N ALA A 306 -48.63 24.38 2.66
CA ALA A 306 -49.52 23.94 1.58
C ALA A 306 -48.86 23.98 0.18
N THR A 307 -47.88 24.87 -0.03
CA THR A 307 -47.13 24.98 -1.28
C THR A 307 -46.32 23.74 -1.64
N LEU A 308 -45.99 22.88 -0.67
CA LEU A 308 -45.26 21.64 -0.91
C LEU A 308 -46.14 20.55 -1.53
N ASN A 309 -47.48 20.64 -1.38
CA ASN A 309 -48.44 19.67 -1.88
C ASN A 309 -48.11 18.21 -1.48
N ILE A 310 -47.74 18.04 -0.22
CA ILE A 310 -47.53 16.74 0.42
C ILE A 310 -48.85 16.32 1.07
N ASN A 311 -49.23 15.08 0.85
CA ASN A 311 -50.53 14.52 1.21
C ASN A 311 -50.36 13.13 1.83
N MET A 312 -51.44 12.61 2.41
CA MET A 312 -51.52 11.29 3.02
C MET A 312 -52.88 10.65 2.71
N LEU A 313 -52.98 9.33 2.83
CA LEU A 313 -54.22 8.58 2.63
C LEU A 313 -55.00 8.48 3.95
N GLY A 314 -56.04 9.30 4.09
CA GLY A 314 -56.78 9.50 5.33
C GLY A 314 -56.17 10.59 6.21
N ASP A 315 -56.37 10.48 7.52
CA ASP A 315 -55.89 11.44 8.53
C ASP A 315 -54.54 11.08 9.16
N SER A 316 -53.89 10.03 8.67
CA SER A 316 -52.55 9.62 9.09
C SER A 316 -51.83 8.98 7.90
N VAL A 317 -50.51 9.10 7.88
CA VAL A 317 -49.64 8.32 6.97
C VAL A 317 -49.65 6.84 7.32
N ARG A 318 -49.97 6.49 8.57
CA ARG A 318 -50.09 5.12 9.07
C ARG A 318 -51.53 4.62 8.98
N PRO A 319 -51.74 3.29 8.86
CA PRO A 319 -53.08 2.71 8.95
C PRO A 319 -53.64 2.82 10.38
N LYS A 320 -54.97 2.64 10.50
CA LYS A 320 -55.65 2.50 11.80
C LYS A 320 -55.21 1.22 12.55
N ASN A 321 -54.86 0.15 11.84
CA ASN A 321 -54.41 -1.12 12.44
C ASN A 321 -52.99 -1.47 11.97
N GLU A 322 -52.02 -1.37 12.86
CA GLU A 322 -50.59 -1.61 12.57
C GLU A 322 -50.22 -3.08 12.39
N ASN A 323 -51.10 -4.02 12.77
CA ASN A 323 -50.86 -5.47 12.72
C ASN A 323 -51.69 -6.18 11.64
N GLY A 324 -52.44 -5.43 10.81
CA GLY A 324 -53.29 -5.98 9.75
C GLY A 324 -52.60 -6.06 8.37
N SER A 325 -52.98 -7.01 7.53
CA SER A 325 -52.47 -7.12 6.15
C SER A 325 -53.04 -6.07 5.18
N THR A 326 -53.89 -5.16 5.65
CA THR A 326 -54.61 -4.15 4.86
C THR A 326 -54.30 -2.75 5.37
N PHE A 327 -54.12 -1.78 4.47
CA PHE A 327 -53.97 -0.38 4.84
C PHE A 327 -55.37 0.21 5.03
N THR A 328 -55.83 0.30 6.27
CA THR A 328 -57.10 0.95 6.62
C THR A 328 -56.85 2.43 6.92
N PRO A 329 -57.26 3.37 6.03
CA PRO A 329 -57.04 4.79 6.26
C PRO A 329 -57.78 5.29 7.49
N LEU A 330 -57.14 6.18 8.24
CA LEU A 330 -57.78 6.82 9.38
C LEU A 330 -58.82 7.85 8.88
N ASN A 331 -60.06 7.78 9.40
CA ASN A 331 -61.17 8.67 9.02
C ASN A 331 -61.50 8.71 7.51
N GLY A 332 -61.38 7.57 6.84
CA GLY A 332 -61.84 7.39 5.45
C GLY A 332 -60.72 7.50 4.40
N ALA A 333 -60.99 6.93 3.23
CA ALA A 333 -60.04 6.84 2.12
C ALA A 333 -60.08 8.10 1.24
N GLU A 334 -59.59 9.22 1.78
CA GLU A 334 -59.47 10.50 1.06
C GLU A 334 -58.01 10.97 1.09
N ILE A 335 -57.57 11.68 0.06
CA ILE A 335 -56.24 12.29 0.03
C ILE A 335 -56.30 13.63 0.76
N ARG A 336 -55.69 13.69 1.95
CA ARG A 336 -55.65 14.89 2.80
C ARG A 336 -54.25 15.46 2.85
N SER A 337 -54.12 16.76 3.13
CA SER A 337 -52.81 17.38 3.36
C SER A 337 -52.09 16.69 4.51
N ALA A 338 -50.80 16.42 4.33
CA ALA A 338 -50.01 15.71 5.31
C ALA A 338 -49.81 16.55 6.58
N ARG A 339 -49.80 15.88 7.73
CA ARG A 339 -49.48 16.44 9.04
C ARG A 339 -48.96 15.33 9.94
N ALA A 340 -48.05 15.64 10.86
CA ALA A 340 -47.69 14.71 11.91
C ALA A 340 -48.87 14.55 12.88
N VAL A 341 -49.13 13.31 13.30
CA VAL A 341 -50.22 12.96 14.21
C VAL A 341 -49.73 11.99 15.27
N VAL A 342 -50.41 11.97 16.42
CA VAL A 342 -50.22 10.92 17.43
C VAL A 342 -51.42 9.98 17.39
N GLN A 343 -51.17 8.69 17.28
CA GLN A 343 -52.20 7.66 17.41
C GLN A 343 -52.09 6.97 18.77
N ASP A 344 -53.23 6.56 19.32
CA ASP A 344 -53.25 5.73 20.52
C ASP A 344 -52.64 4.35 20.25
N LEU A 345 -52.26 3.66 21.33
CA LEU A 345 -51.84 2.27 21.22
C LEU A 345 -53.02 1.40 20.80
N ILE A 346 -52.72 0.27 20.16
CA ILE A 346 -53.75 -0.71 19.82
C ILE A 346 -54.26 -1.36 21.12
N ALA A 347 -55.46 -0.98 21.56
CA ALA A 347 -56.20 -1.64 22.62
C ALA A 347 -57.49 -2.27 22.05
N PRO A 348 -57.82 -3.53 22.34
CA PRO A 348 -59.09 -4.12 21.91
C PRO A 348 -60.29 -3.39 22.54
N PRO A 349 -61.43 -3.19 21.83
CA PRO A 349 -61.71 -3.60 20.45
C PRO A 349 -61.29 -2.58 19.38
N ASP A 350 -60.95 -1.34 19.77
CA ASP A 350 -60.63 -0.22 18.89
C ASP A 350 -59.35 0.48 19.35
N GLY A 351 -58.34 0.57 18.46
CA GLY A 351 -57.10 1.30 18.69
C GLY A 351 -56.48 1.79 17.39
N GLY A 352 -55.37 2.51 17.49
CA GLY A 352 -54.78 3.29 16.41
C GLY A 352 -55.60 4.52 16.00
N ASN A 353 -56.41 5.07 16.91
CA ASN A 353 -57.21 6.28 16.71
C ASN A 353 -56.36 7.54 16.87
N LEU A 354 -56.79 8.64 16.24
CA LEU A 354 -56.16 9.94 16.41
C LEU A 354 -56.33 10.44 17.85
N MET A 355 -55.23 10.84 18.49
CA MET A 355 -55.28 11.47 19.82
C MET A 355 -55.50 12.98 19.71
N THR A 356 -56.23 13.55 20.67
CA THR A 356 -56.33 15.02 20.82
C THR A 356 -55.06 15.59 21.45
N ASP A 357 -54.83 16.89 21.28
CA ASP A 357 -53.65 17.57 21.82
C ASP A 357 -53.60 17.49 23.36
N GLU A 358 -54.74 17.54 24.02
CA GLU A 358 -54.85 17.38 25.47
C GLU A 358 -54.46 15.97 25.92
N ALA A 359 -54.88 14.94 25.16
CA ALA A 359 -54.54 13.55 25.46
C ALA A 359 -53.04 13.28 25.23
N VAL A 360 -52.45 13.86 24.18
CA VAL A 360 -51.01 13.77 23.90
C VAL A 360 -50.20 14.46 25.00
N ALA A 361 -50.62 15.65 25.46
CA ALA A 361 -49.95 16.37 26.53
C ALA A 361 -49.99 15.63 27.88
N ALA A 362 -50.96 14.73 28.07
CA ALA A 362 -51.10 13.91 29.27
C ALA A 362 -50.27 12.62 29.24
N LEU A 363 -49.60 12.28 28.13
CA LEU A 363 -48.80 11.07 28.03
C LEU A 363 -47.58 11.12 28.97
N PRO A 364 -47.32 10.04 29.76
CA PRO A 364 -46.14 9.97 30.61
C PRO A 364 -44.88 9.82 29.77
N ARG A 365 -43.74 10.34 30.24
CA ARG A 365 -42.43 10.12 29.59
C ARG A 365 -42.20 8.63 29.34
N GLY A 366 -41.80 8.28 28.12
CA GLY A 366 -41.61 6.89 27.69
C GLY A 366 -42.89 6.15 27.30
N ALA A 367 -44.01 6.84 27.04
CA ALA A 367 -45.18 6.19 26.44
C ALA A 367 -44.85 5.64 25.04
N ASN A 368 -45.47 4.54 24.64
CA ASN A 368 -45.14 3.87 23.38
C ASN A 368 -45.98 4.33 22.19
N ASN A 369 -46.80 5.38 22.38
CA ASN A 369 -47.74 5.88 21.38
C ASN A 369 -47.02 6.24 20.06
N PHE A 370 -47.72 6.02 18.95
CA PHE A 370 -47.19 6.26 17.62
C PHE A 370 -47.25 7.76 17.31
N GLY A 371 -46.10 8.43 17.25
CA GLY A 371 -46.02 9.88 17.09
C GLY A 371 -45.57 10.32 15.72
N GLU A 372 -44.61 11.22 15.62
CA GLU A 372 -44.09 11.66 14.32
C GLU A 372 -43.30 10.53 13.64
N THR A 373 -43.49 10.39 12.32
CA THR A 373 -42.80 9.37 11.52
C THR A 373 -41.74 9.99 10.63
N VAL A 374 -40.75 9.17 10.27
CA VAL A 374 -39.64 9.59 9.38
C VAL A 374 -40.13 10.06 8.01
N ASP A 375 -41.26 9.54 7.53
CA ASP A 375 -41.78 9.86 6.21
C ASP A 375 -42.28 11.29 6.07
N ILE A 376 -42.93 11.85 7.09
CA ILE A 376 -43.37 13.25 7.08
C ILE A 376 -42.17 14.20 6.97
N GLY A 377 -41.17 14.02 7.83
CA GLY A 377 -39.96 14.87 7.84
C GLY A 377 -39.14 14.71 6.55
N ALA A 378 -38.93 13.47 6.11
CA ALA A 378 -38.18 13.19 4.89
C ALA A 378 -38.86 13.75 3.64
N MET A 379 -40.19 13.62 3.53
CA MET A 379 -40.94 14.15 2.39
C MET A 379 -40.98 15.66 2.36
N TRP A 380 -41.08 16.31 3.52
CA TRP A 380 -40.95 17.76 3.61
C TRP A 380 -39.60 18.20 3.04
N MET A 381 -38.50 17.72 3.62
CA MET A 381 -37.16 18.10 3.19
C MET A 381 -36.93 17.81 1.70
N TRP A 382 -37.30 16.61 1.24
CA TRP A 382 -37.12 16.20 -0.15
C TRP A 382 -37.89 17.09 -1.13
N ARG A 383 -39.15 17.40 -0.84
CA ARG A 383 -39.98 18.24 -1.70
C ARG A 383 -39.50 19.69 -1.70
N GLU A 384 -39.05 20.21 -0.56
CA GLU A 384 -38.46 21.55 -0.48
C GLU A 384 -37.20 21.65 -1.34
N MET A 385 -36.28 20.69 -1.23
CA MET A 385 -35.07 20.63 -2.08
C MET A 385 -35.41 20.49 -3.56
N GLN A 386 -36.41 19.68 -3.91
CA GLN A 386 -36.84 19.48 -5.29
C GLN A 386 -37.38 20.78 -5.91
N LEU A 387 -38.20 21.53 -5.16
CA LEU A 387 -38.77 22.80 -5.61
C LEU A 387 -37.68 23.87 -5.74
N GLN A 388 -36.76 23.95 -4.78
CA GLN A 388 -35.59 24.83 -4.83
C GLN A 388 -34.69 24.54 -6.04
N PHE A 389 -34.38 23.27 -6.29
CA PHE A 389 -33.57 22.86 -7.44
C PHE A 389 -34.21 23.25 -8.78
N ARG A 390 -35.55 23.22 -8.86
CA ARG A 390 -36.31 23.63 -10.03
C ARG A 390 -36.60 25.12 -10.11
N GLY A 391 -36.27 25.89 -9.07
CA GLY A 391 -36.57 27.32 -8.99
C GLY A 391 -38.07 27.65 -8.97
N VAL A 392 -38.92 26.75 -8.46
CA VAL A 392 -40.37 26.95 -8.37
C VAL A 392 -40.84 26.94 -6.91
N VAL A 393 -41.91 27.68 -6.59
CA VAL A 393 -42.42 27.79 -5.21
C VAL A 393 -43.42 26.68 -4.87
N THR A 394 -44.10 26.12 -5.88
CA THR A 394 -45.09 25.06 -5.74
C THR A 394 -45.15 24.19 -6.99
N ASP A 395 -45.78 23.03 -6.89
CA ASP A 395 -46.03 22.12 -7.99
C ASP A 395 -47.35 21.37 -7.73
N GLU A 396 -48.20 21.33 -8.75
CA GLU A 396 -49.56 20.77 -8.72
C GLU A 396 -49.57 19.25 -8.49
N ARG A 397 -48.46 18.57 -8.80
CA ARG A 397 -48.28 17.14 -8.53
C ARG A 397 -48.29 16.89 -7.03
N LYS A 398 -49.09 15.94 -6.59
CA LYS A 398 -49.20 15.50 -5.20
C LYS A 398 -48.08 14.51 -4.90
N ILE A 399 -47.46 14.67 -3.74
CA ILE A 399 -46.68 13.59 -3.12
C ILE A 399 -47.56 12.97 -2.04
N VAL A 400 -47.83 11.66 -2.09
CA VAL A 400 -48.69 10.96 -1.13
C VAL A 400 -47.85 9.99 -0.29
N ALA A 401 -47.78 10.24 1.01
CA ALA A 401 -47.10 9.39 1.97
C ALA A 401 -48.01 8.25 2.41
N VAL A 402 -47.49 7.02 2.42
CA VAL A 402 -48.10 5.89 3.12
C VAL A 402 -47.04 5.09 3.85
N ASN A 403 -47.30 4.83 5.13
CA ASN A 403 -46.43 4.07 6.00
C ASN A 403 -47.07 2.70 6.28
N CYS A 404 -46.41 1.68 5.77
CA CYS A 404 -46.86 0.29 5.80
C CYS A 404 -46.08 -0.57 6.81
N GLY A 405 -45.23 0.03 7.65
CA GLY A 405 -44.40 -0.69 8.59
C GLY A 405 -45.18 -1.46 9.66
N VAL A 406 -44.55 -2.50 10.20
CA VAL A 406 -45.07 -3.33 11.30
C VAL A 406 -43.99 -3.49 12.35
N GLY A 407 -44.23 -2.94 13.54
CA GLY A 407 -43.31 -3.00 14.67
C GLY A 407 -43.01 -4.43 15.12
N GLY A 408 -41.77 -4.67 15.59
CA GLY A 408 -41.35 -5.96 16.16
C GLY A 408 -41.27 -7.12 15.18
N GLN A 409 -41.17 -6.86 13.88
CA GLN A 409 -41.11 -7.89 12.83
C GLN A 409 -39.72 -8.03 12.22
N ILE A 410 -39.36 -9.28 11.89
CA ILE A 410 -38.19 -9.58 11.06
C ILE A 410 -38.51 -9.38 9.57
N ILE A 411 -37.48 -9.20 8.75
CA ILE A 411 -37.63 -8.90 7.32
C ILE A 411 -38.39 -10.00 6.56
N GLU A 412 -38.26 -11.25 6.98
CA GLU A 412 -38.95 -12.39 6.40
C GLU A 412 -40.48 -12.26 6.52
N HIS A 413 -40.96 -11.72 7.65
CA HIS A 413 -42.39 -11.54 7.88
C HIS A 413 -43.00 -10.38 7.07
N LEU A 414 -42.17 -9.38 6.77
CA LEU A 414 -42.52 -8.21 5.96
C LEU A 414 -42.34 -8.46 4.45
N SER A 415 -41.66 -9.55 4.08
CA SER A 415 -41.38 -9.89 2.70
C SER A 415 -42.62 -10.31 1.90
N LYS A 416 -42.59 -10.02 0.60
CA LYS A 416 -43.65 -10.41 -0.34
C LYS A 416 -43.86 -11.94 -0.31
N GLY A 417 -45.11 -12.35 -0.19
CA GLY A 417 -45.51 -13.77 -0.22
C GLY A 417 -45.44 -14.48 1.14
N HIS A 418 -45.00 -13.81 2.21
CA HIS A 418 -45.07 -14.38 3.56
C HIS A 418 -46.53 -14.61 4.00
N SER A 419 -46.78 -15.67 4.76
CA SER A 419 -48.14 -16.12 5.15
C SER A 419 -48.90 -15.11 6.01
N TRP A 420 -48.19 -14.24 6.72
CA TRP A 420 -48.78 -13.17 7.54
C TRP A 420 -49.29 -11.99 6.69
N GLY A 421 -48.83 -11.88 5.44
CA GLY A 421 -49.40 -10.96 4.46
C GLY A 421 -49.16 -9.48 4.72
N PHE A 422 -48.17 -9.09 5.54
CA PHE A 422 -47.90 -7.67 5.84
C PHE A 422 -47.54 -6.85 4.59
N TYR A 423 -46.82 -7.45 3.64
CA TYR A 423 -46.54 -6.83 2.34
C TYR A 423 -47.82 -6.40 1.58
N ASN A 424 -48.96 -7.07 1.81
CA ASN A 424 -50.22 -6.71 1.17
C ASN A 424 -50.75 -5.35 1.64
N ARG A 425 -50.25 -4.80 2.74
CA ARG A 425 -50.57 -3.44 3.18
C ARG A 425 -50.11 -2.41 2.17
N ILE A 426 -48.93 -2.60 1.58
CA ILE A 426 -48.40 -1.76 0.50
C ILE A 426 -49.34 -1.84 -0.70
N ILE A 427 -49.70 -3.05 -1.13
CA ILE A 427 -50.60 -3.28 -2.26
C ILE A 427 -51.95 -2.60 -2.00
N SER A 428 -52.50 -2.74 -0.79
CA SER A 428 -53.75 -2.12 -0.36
C SER A 428 -53.69 -0.60 -0.40
N ALA A 429 -52.62 0.01 0.09
CA ALA A 429 -52.45 1.46 0.09
C ALA A 429 -52.33 2.02 -1.33
N VAL A 430 -51.46 1.41 -2.14
CA VAL A 430 -51.26 1.81 -3.55
C VAL A 430 -52.53 1.65 -4.37
N THR A 431 -53.27 0.55 -4.18
CA THR A 431 -54.52 0.29 -4.90
C THR A 431 -55.58 1.35 -4.58
N GLN A 432 -55.69 1.76 -3.31
CA GLN A 432 -56.63 2.82 -2.90
C GLN A 432 -56.25 4.17 -3.51
N ILE A 433 -54.98 4.58 -3.44
CA ILE A 433 -54.53 5.85 -4.03
C ILE A 433 -54.72 5.83 -5.55
N LYS A 434 -54.42 4.70 -6.21
CA LYS A 434 -54.64 4.53 -7.65
C LYS A 434 -56.11 4.68 -8.02
N ALA A 435 -57.02 4.09 -7.25
CA ALA A 435 -58.46 4.22 -7.48
C ALA A 435 -58.94 5.68 -7.33
N ILE A 436 -58.40 6.42 -6.36
CA ILE A 436 -58.70 7.86 -6.19
C ILE A 436 -58.18 8.66 -7.40
N ALA A 437 -56.94 8.42 -7.82
CA ALA A 437 -56.36 9.08 -8.98
C ALA A 437 -57.15 8.77 -10.27
N ASP A 438 -57.54 7.52 -10.48
CA ASP A 438 -58.33 7.08 -11.64
C ASP A 438 -59.72 7.73 -11.67
N ALA A 439 -60.38 7.85 -10.51
CA ALA A 439 -61.66 8.54 -10.39
C ALA A 439 -61.56 10.04 -10.77
N GLU A 440 -60.38 10.64 -10.59
CA GLU A 440 -60.07 12.01 -11.01
C GLU A 440 -59.50 12.10 -12.44
N GLY A 441 -59.32 10.99 -13.15
CA GLY A 441 -58.69 10.96 -14.48
C GLY A 441 -57.20 11.33 -14.46
N LYS A 442 -56.53 11.13 -13.33
CA LYS A 442 -55.14 11.54 -13.07
C LYS A 442 -54.17 10.36 -13.09
N THR A 443 -52.92 10.66 -13.44
CA THR A 443 -51.85 9.67 -13.46
C THR A 443 -51.32 9.39 -12.06
N CYS A 444 -50.90 8.15 -11.81
CA CYS A 444 -50.42 7.73 -10.50
C CYS A 444 -49.27 6.72 -10.62
N GLY A 445 -48.26 6.84 -9.76
CA GLY A 445 -47.14 5.91 -9.70
C GLY A 445 -46.36 5.99 -8.40
N VAL A 446 -45.61 4.92 -8.10
CA VAL A 446 -44.69 4.84 -6.96
C VAL A 446 -43.34 5.43 -7.36
N VAL A 447 -42.84 6.38 -6.55
CA VAL A 447 -41.64 7.18 -6.88
C VAL A 447 -40.56 7.09 -5.83
N GLY A 448 -40.85 6.47 -4.68
CA GLY A 448 -39.94 6.35 -3.57
C GLY A 448 -40.36 5.24 -2.63
N PHE A 449 -39.36 4.56 -2.08
CA PHE A 449 -39.54 3.52 -1.09
C PHE A 449 -38.52 3.74 0.03
N PHE A 450 -39.00 4.14 1.20
CA PHE A 450 -38.19 4.26 2.41
C PHE A 450 -38.26 2.97 3.20
N ILE A 451 -37.08 2.55 3.63
CA ILE A 451 -36.92 1.32 4.35
C ILE A 451 -36.23 1.66 5.66
N SER A 452 -36.90 1.38 6.78
CA SER A 452 -36.33 1.58 8.11
C SER A 452 -36.08 0.22 8.75
N TRP A 453 -34.80 -0.15 8.82
CA TRP A 453 -34.35 -1.31 9.59
C TRP A 453 -33.45 -0.89 10.76
N GLN A 454 -33.58 -1.59 11.88
CA GLN A 454 -32.64 -1.56 13.00
C GLN A 454 -31.70 -2.77 12.91
#